data_AF-U5I4V8-F1
#
_entry.id   AF-U5I4V8-F1
#
_cell.length_a   1.000
_cell.length_b   1.000
_cell.length_c   1.000
_cell.angle_alpha   90.00
_cell.angle_beta   90.00
_cell.angle_gamma   90.00
#
_symmetry.space_group_name_H-M   'P 1'
#
loop_
_entity.id
_entity.type
_entity.pdbx_description
1 polymer ?
#
loop_
_entity_poly.entity_id
_entity_poly.type
_entity_poly.pdbx_seq_one_letter_code
_entity_poly.pdbx_strand_id
1 'polypeptide(L)'
;ISAKYNNEPCVTYIGPNGSGHYVKMVHNGIEYSDMQLISEVYFLMKNILVIDNQELSDIFFQWNNGELNSYLIEITGNILKKKNHCGKYILDLILDEASYKGTGQWTAQSALELNIPLSLITESVFVRYLSSLRSQRILASTILKGPKKKFLNNLEKKNFLEEIKKALFLSKLISYSQGFYQLKVASEKYKWNLNYVNITKIFRSGCIIRASFLNDIINMYSDDNNLINLLLTPFFKKIANKYQNSLRYIVSLSIKNGISVP
;
A
#
# COMPACT_ATOMS: atom_id res chain seq x y z
N ILE A 1 -4.25 -2.60 -27.79
CA ILE A 1 -5.47 -2.22 -27.04
C ILE A 1 -5.03 -1.78 -25.65
N SER A 2 -5.41 -0.59 -25.18
CA SER A 2 -5.10 -0.10 -23.83
C SER A 2 -6.39 0.25 -23.10
N ALA A 3 -6.35 0.26 -21.76
CA ALA A 3 -7.38 0.93 -20.98
C ALA A 3 -7.41 2.43 -21.32
N LYS A 4 -8.53 3.08 -21.03
CA LYS A 4 -8.71 4.53 -21.17
C LYS A 4 -9.22 5.13 -19.85
N TYR A 5 -8.82 6.35 -19.55
CA TYR A 5 -9.32 7.16 -18.44
C TYR A 5 -9.70 8.54 -18.99
N ASN A 6 -10.97 8.94 -18.88
CA ASN A 6 -11.49 10.17 -19.49
C ASN A 6 -11.09 10.33 -20.97
N ASN A 7 -11.28 9.27 -21.77
CA ASN A 7 -10.88 9.16 -23.18
C ASN A 7 -9.37 9.22 -23.48
N GLU A 8 -8.51 9.45 -22.47
CA GLU A 8 -7.06 9.38 -22.61
C GLU A 8 -6.57 7.92 -22.49
N PRO A 9 -5.80 7.40 -23.46
CA PRO A 9 -5.28 6.04 -23.38
C PRO A 9 -4.21 5.92 -22.29
N CYS A 10 -4.30 4.88 -21.46
CA CYS A 10 -3.29 4.57 -20.44
C CYS A 10 -2.09 3.84 -21.07
N VAL A 11 -1.46 4.46 -22.06
CA VAL A 11 -0.19 4.05 -22.66
C VAL A 11 0.58 5.30 -23.13
N THR A 12 1.89 5.29 -22.96
CA THR A 12 2.77 6.38 -23.38
C THR A 12 4.17 5.85 -23.66
N TYR A 13 4.95 6.59 -24.44
CA TYR A 13 6.37 6.31 -24.58
C TYR A 13 7.08 6.68 -23.28
N ILE A 14 7.68 5.70 -22.62
CA ILE A 14 8.31 5.88 -21.31
C ILE A 14 9.70 6.50 -21.43
N GLY A 15 10.49 6.04 -22.40
CA GLY A 15 11.89 6.42 -22.57
C GLY A 15 12.66 5.35 -23.35
N PRO A 16 13.99 5.50 -23.49
CA PRO A 16 14.82 4.56 -24.23
C PRO A 16 15.08 3.25 -23.45
N ASN A 17 15.65 2.26 -24.13
CA ASN A 17 16.17 1.02 -23.54
C ASN A 17 15.13 0.28 -22.66
N GLY A 18 15.53 -0.16 -21.46
CA GLY A 18 14.69 -0.89 -20.50
C GLY A 18 13.78 -0.01 -19.62
N SER A 19 13.66 1.29 -19.88
CA SER A 19 12.91 2.24 -19.04
C SER A 19 11.45 1.81 -18.79
N GLY A 20 10.75 1.30 -19.80
CA GLY A 20 9.38 0.81 -19.67
C GLY A 20 9.27 -0.39 -18.71
N HIS A 21 10.22 -1.32 -18.78
CA HIS A 21 10.27 -2.46 -17.84
C HIS A 21 10.62 -1.99 -16.42
N TYR A 22 11.49 -1.01 -16.28
CA TYR A 22 11.83 -0.43 -14.98
C TYR A 22 10.63 0.27 -14.32
N VAL A 23 9.86 1.06 -15.08
CA VAL A 23 8.61 1.67 -14.59
C VAL A 23 7.61 0.58 -14.15
N LYS A 24 7.51 -0.52 -14.91
CA LYS A 24 6.65 -1.65 -14.51
C LYS A 24 7.14 -2.36 -13.24
N MET A 25 8.45 -2.51 -13.08
CA MET A 25 9.05 -3.06 -11.86
C MET A 25 8.68 -2.20 -10.64
N VAL A 26 8.88 -0.89 -10.71
CA VAL A 26 8.51 0.03 -9.63
C VAL A 26 7.00 0.02 -9.35
N HIS A 27 6.15 -0.03 -10.39
CA HIS A 27 4.70 -0.23 -10.22
C HIS A 27 4.41 -1.47 -9.36
N ASN A 28 5.05 -2.62 -9.64
CA ASN A 28 4.84 -3.83 -8.83
C ASN A 28 5.41 -3.72 -7.41
N GLY A 29 6.46 -2.93 -7.21
CA GLY A 29 6.94 -2.59 -5.86
C GLY A 29 5.88 -1.82 -5.07
N ILE A 30 5.31 -0.77 -5.66
CA ILE A 30 4.22 0.02 -5.08
C ILE A 30 3.00 -0.88 -4.79
N GLU A 31 2.64 -1.77 -5.72
CA GLU A 31 1.57 -2.76 -5.54
C GLU A 31 1.80 -3.64 -4.30
N TYR A 32 3.03 -4.10 -4.06
CA TYR A 32 3.35 -4.92 -2.88
C TYR A 32 3.11 -4.13 -1.59
N SER A 33 3.53 -2.87 -1.56
CA SER A 33 3.32 -2.01 -0.39
C SER A 33 1.85 -1.68 -0.13
N ASP A 34 1.07 -1.42 -1.18
CA ASP A 34 -0.36 -1.18 -1.04
C ASP A 34 -1.08 -2.39 -0.45
N MET A 35 -0.77 -3.59 -0.96
CA MET A 35 -1.32 -4.84 -0.43
C MET A 35 -0.91 -5.08 1.03
N GLN A 36 0.35 -4.81 1.37
CA GLN A 36 0.88 -4.98 2.71
C GLN A 36 0.20 -4.04 3.70
N LEU A 37 0.11 -2.75 3.38
CA LEU A 37 -0.58 -1.74 4.20
C LEU A 37 -2.06 -2.09 4.41
N ILE A 38 -2.76 -2.55 3.37
CA ILE A 38 -4.14 -3.02 3.49
C ILE A 38 -4.24 -4.24 4.40
N SER A 39 -3.29 -5.16 4.32
CA SER A 39 -3.25 -6.37 5.16
C SER A 39 -3.02 -6.04 6.64
N GLU A 40 -2.18 -5.05 6.95
CA GLU A 40 -1.95 -4.57 8.31
C GLU A 40 -3.21 -3.95 8.89
N VAL A 41 -3.89 -3.12 8.10
CA VAL A 41 -5.14 -2.48 8.53
C VAL A 41 -6.24 -3.52 8.78
N TYR A 42 -6.37 -4.49 7.88
CA TYR A 42 -7.24 -5.65 8.09
C TYR A 42 -6.89 -6.38 9.40
N PHE A 43 -5.62 -6.70 9.60
CA PHE A 43 -5.18 -7.49 10.76
C PHE A 43 -5.38 -6.72 12.06
N LEU A 44 -5.11 -5.43 12.08
CA LEU A 44 -5.37 -4.55 13.21
C LEU A 44 -6.86 -4.46 13.54
N MET A 45 -7.73 -4.23 12.55
CA MET A 45 -9.18 -4.17 12.79
C MET A 45 -9.71 -5.50 13.33
N LYS A 46 -9.30 -6.63 12.75
CA LYS A 46 -9.71 -7.96 13.19
C LYS A 46 -9.28 -8.27 14.63
N ASN A 47 -8.08 -7.83 15.04
CA ASN A 47 -7.52 -8.15 16.35
C ASN A 47 -7.83 -7.14 17.45
N ILE A 48 -8.02 -5.86 17.12
CA ILE A 48 -8.27 -4.78 18.10
C ILE A 48 -9.76 -4.48 18.23
N LEU A 49 -10.49 -4.41 17.10
CA LEU A 49 -11.93 -4.11 17.11
C LEU A 49 -12.78 -5.37 17.31
N VAL A 50 -12.23 -6.54 16.98
CA VAL A 50 -12.93 -7.84 17.06
C VAL A 50 -14.23 -7.81 16.26
N ILE A 51 -14.12 -7.34 15.02
CA ILE A 51 -15.23 -7.25 14.07
C ILE A 51 -15.14 -8.38 13.04
N ASP A 52 -16.28 -8.79 12.51
CA ASP A 52 -16.36 -9.91 11.56
C ASP A 52 -16.01 -9.48 10.11
N ASN A 53 -15.92 -10.46 9.21
CA ASN A 53 -15.55 -10.19 7.82
C ASN A 53 -16.65 -9.41 7.05
N GLN A 54 -17.92 -9.46 7.48
CA GLN A 54 -18.98 -8.66 6.86
C GLN A 54 -18.80 -7.19 7.21
N GLU A 55 -18.62 -6.88 8.49
CA GLU A 55 -18.37 -5.50 8.96
C GLU A 55 -17.06 -4.94 8.36
N LEU A 56 -16.00 -5.74 8.28
CA LEU A 56 -14.77 -5.37 7.58
C LEU A 56 -15.05 -5.03 6.11
N SER A 57 -15.81 -5.87 5.41
CA SER A 57 -16.20 -5.63 4.01
C SER A 57 -16.90 -4.27 3.86
N ASP A 58 -17.86 -3.98 4.73
CA ASP A 58 -18.66 -2.75 4.67
C ASP A 58 -17.80 -1.50 4.93
N ILE A 59 -16.84 -1.59 5.87
CA ILE A 59 -15.84 -0.53 6.11
C ILE A 59 -14.97 -0.29 4.87
N PHE A 60 -14.45 -1.33 4.23
CA PHE A 60 -13.63 -1.17 3.02
C PHE A 60 -14.45 -0.58 1.85
N PHE A 61 -15.72 -0.96 1.69
CA PHE A 61 -16.60 -0.31 0.70
C PHE A 61 -16.85 1.15 1.03
N GLN A 62 -17.07 1.49 2.30
CA GLN A 62 -17.21 2.89 2.74
C GLN A 62 -15.96 3.70 2.44
N TRP A 63 -14.76 3.17 2.75
CA TRP A 63 -13.49 3.82 2.44
C TRP A 63 -13.26 3.99 0.94
N ASN A 64 -13.72 3.04 0.13
CA ASN A 64 -13.64 3.12 -1.32
C ASN A 64 -14.48 4.26 -1.91
N ASN A 65 -15.46 4.79 -1.18
CA ASN A 65 -16.25 5.96 -1.60
C ASN A 65 -15.57 7.30 -1.25
N GLY A 66 -14.39 7.28 -0.64
CA GLY A 66 -13.65 8.46 -0.20
C GLY A 66 -12.24 8.56 -0.78
N GLU A 67 -11.32 9.14 0.00
CA GLU A 67 -9.92 9.38 -0.41
C GLU A 67 -9.13 8.10 -0.71
N LEU A 68 -9.57 6.95 -0.18
CA LEU A 68 -8.97 5.64 -0.43
C LEU A 68 -9.53 4.92 -1.67
N ASN A 69 -10.37 5.59 -2.47
CA ASN A 69 -10.92 5.02 -3.71
C ASN A 69 -9.81 4.42 -4.59
N SER A 70 -9.80 3.10 -4.69
CA SER A 70 -8.79 2.35 -5.43
C SER A 70 -9.24 0.93 -5.67
N TYR A 71 -8.71 0.34 -6.74
CA TYR A 71 -9.04 -1.05 -7.09
C TYR A 71 -8.71 -2.04 -5.96
N LEU A 72 -7.56 -1.87 -5.28
CA LEU A 72 -7.15 -2.77 -4.20
C LEU A 72 -8.08 -2.68 -2.98
N ILE A 73 -8.61 -1.49 -2.65
CA ILE A 73 -9.59 -1.31 -1.57
C ILE A 73 -10.93 -1.94 -1.97
N GLU A 74 -11.38 -1.72 -3.21
CA GLU A 74 -12.61 -2.32 -3.75
C GLU A 74 -12.59 -3.86 -3.71
N ILE A 75 -11.53 -4.48 -4.23
CA ILE A 75 -11.45 -5.95 -4.23
C ILE A 75 -11.29 -6.50 -2.83
N THR A 76 -10.67 -5.76 -1.90
CA THR A 76 -10.56 -6.18 -0.50
C THR A 76 -11.94 -6.31 0.14
N GLY A 77 -12.84 -5.32 -0.06
CA GLY A 77 -14.23 -5.42 0.36
C GLY A 77 -14.95 -6.63 -0.25
N ASN A 78 -14.73 -6.89 -1.54
CA ASN A 78 -15.30 -8.07 -2.22
C ASN A 78 -14.76 -9.41 -1.69
N ILE A 79 -13.46 -9.50 -1.39
CA ILE A 79 -12.81 -10.69 -0.84
C ILE A 79 -13.36 -11.00 0.55
N LEU A 80 -13.49 -9.98 1.40
CA LEU A 80 -13.93 -10.12 2.78
C LEU A 80 -15.34 -10.71 2.89
N LYS A 81 -16.29 -10.29 2.04
CA LYS A 81 -17.66 -10.84 2.04
C LYS A 81 -17.82 -12.18 1.31
N LYS A 82 -16.79 -12.68 0.62
CA LYS A 82 -16.92 -13.87 -0.22
C LYS A 82 -17.04 -15.14 0.64
N LYS A 83 -18.15 -15.85 0.49
CA LYS A 83 -18.42 -17.15 1.14
C LYS A 83 -18.34 -18.31 0.14
N ASN A 84 -17.98 -19.49 0.64
CA ASN A 84 -18.09 -20.75 -0.09
C ASN A 84 -19.52 -21.32 -0.02
N HIS A 85 -19.77 -22.47 -0.64
CA HIS A 85 -21.07 -23.13 -0.66
C HIS A 85 -21.57 -23.57 0.73
N CYS A 86 -20.68 -23.73 1.72
CA CYS A 86 -21.02 -24.02 3.12
C CYS A 86 -21.26 -22.76 3.96
N GLY A 87 -21.24 -21.56 3.37
CA GLY A 87 -21.42 -20.29 4.10
C GLY A 87 -20.19 -19.80 4.88
N LYS A 88 -19.03 -20.48 4.77
CA LYS A 88 -17.78 -20.03 5.41
C LYS A 88 -17.10 -18.96 4.55
N TYR A 89 -16.54 -17.94 5.18
CA TYR A 89 -15.75 -16.94 4.47
C TYR A 89 -14.50 -17.57 3.87
N ILE A 90 -14.28 -17.35 2.57
CA ILE A 90 -13.16 -17.96 1.84
C ILE A 90 -11.82 -17.46 2.39
N LEU A 91 -11.72 -16.18 2.75
CA LEU A 91 -10.50 -15.58 3.27
C LEU A 91 -9.94 -16.34 4.47
N ASP A 92 -10.80 -16.80 5.38
CA ASP A 92 -10.38 -17.51 6.59
C ASP A 92 -9.92 -18.96 6.33
N LEU A 93 -10.08 -19.45 5.09
CA LEU A 93 -9.65 -20.78 4.65
C LEU A 93 -8.40 -20.74 3.77
N ILE A 94 -7.93 -19.54 3.38
CA ILE A 94 -6.72 -19.38 2.57
C ILE A 94 -5.49 -19.52 3.47
N LEU A 95 -4.51 -20.29 3.00
CA LEU A 95 -3.22 -20.42 3.68
C LEU A 95 -2.48 -19.07 3.68
N ASP A 96 -1.97 -18.68 4.85
CA ASP A 96 -1.27 -17.42 5.09
C ASP A 96 0.20 -17.46 4.63
N GLU A 97 0.40 -17.88 3.38
CA GLU A 97 1.69 -17.98 2.69
C GLU A 97 1.63 -17.20 1.38
N ALA A 98 2.10 -15.95 1.41
CA ALA A 98 2.06 -15.08 0.25
C ALA A 98 3.15 -15.46 -0.75
N SER A 99 2.73 -15.92 -1.94
CA SER A 99 3.66 -16.09 -3.07
C SER A 99 4.18 -14.76 -3.62
N TYR A 100 5.30 -14.82 -4.33
CA TYR A 100 5.90 -13.70 -5.06
C TYR A 100 6.55 -14.18 -6.36
N LYS A 101 6.67 -13.29 -7.35
CA LYS A 101 7.22 -13.59 -8.69
C LYS A 101 8.49 -12.79 -9.02
N GLY A 102 9.15 -12.25 -8.00
CA GLY A 102 10.44 -11.56 -8.12
C GLY A 102 10.38 -10.04 -8.33
N THR A 103 9.35 -9.49 -8.98
CA THR A 103 9.33 -8.05 -9.32
C THR A 103 9.39 -7.11 -8.12
N GLY A 104 8.74 -7.44 -6.99
CA GLY A 104 8.87 -6.66 -5.76
C GLY A 104 10.30 -6.70 -5.19
N GLN A 105 10.95 -7.86 -5.24
CA GLN A 105 12.35 -8.04 -4.85
C GLN A 105 13.29 -7.24 -5.75
N TRP A 106 13.06 -7.23 -7.07
CA TRP A 106 13.87 -6.45 -8.01
C TRP A 106 13.78 -4.95 -7.74
N THR A 107 12.59 -4.44 -7.37
CA THR A 107 12.44 -3.03 -6.96
C THR A 107 13.30 -2.70 -5.74
N ALA A 108 13.28 -3.57 -4.71
CA ALA A 108 14.08 -3.41 -3.51
C ALA A 108 15.59 -3.53 -3.78
N GLN A 109 16.01 -4.52 -4.59
CA GLN A 109 17.41 -4.68 -5.00
C GLN A 109 17.91 -3.46 -5.76
N SER A 110 17.12 -2.97 -6.72
CA SER A 110 17.48 -1.77 -7.47
C SER A 110 17.56 -0.53 -6.58
N ALA A 111 16.71 -0.41 -5.56
CA ALA A 111 16.82 0.69 -4.60
C ALA A 111 18.13 0.64 -3.81
N LEU A 112 18.58 -0.55 -3.40
CA LEU A 112 19.88 -0.73 -2.76
C LEU A 112 21.03 -0.34 -3.71
N GLU A 113 20.99 -0.77 -4.97
CA GLU A 113 22.00 -0.41 -5.99
C GLU A 113 22.02 1.09 -6.34
N LEU A 114 20.92 1.79 -6.12
CA LEU A 114 20.79 3.24 -6.30
C LEU A 114 21.09 4.02 -5.00
N ASN A 115 21.34 3.34 -3.88
CA ASN A 115 21.53 3.95 -2.55
C ASN A 115 20.34 4.83 -2.12
N ILE A 116 19.11 4.39 -2.35
CA ILE A 116 17.90 5.15 -1.98
C ILE A 116 17.08 4.43 -0.88
N PRO A 117 16.41 5.19 0.01
CA PRO A 117 15.58 4.60 1.05
C PRO A 117 14.20 4.19 0.50
N LEU A 118 14.03 2.88 0.24
CA LEU A 118 12.77 2.28 -0.23
C LEU A 118 12.14 1.34 0.82
N SER A 119 11.99 1.83 2.05
CA SER A 119 11.68 0.99 3.21
C SER A 119 10.34 0.27 3.10
N LEU A 120 9.24 0.95 2.75
CA LEU A 120 7.89 0.35 2.77
C LEU A 120 7.76 -0.81 1.79
N ILE A 121 8.27 -0.62 0.56
CA ILE A 121 8.25 -1.66 -0.47
C ILE A 121 9.16 -2.83 -0.08
N THR A 122 10.33 -2.54 0.51
CA THR A 122 11.28 -3.57 0.94
C THR A 122 10.72 -4.41 2.10
N GLU A 123 10.14 -3.78 3.12
CA GLU A 123 9.47 -4.49 4.21
C GLU A 123 8.30 -5.34 3.69
N SER A 124 7.55 -4.84 2.71
CA SER A 124 6.48 -5.61 2.07
C SER A 124 6.97 -6.88 1.36
N VAL A 125 8.23 -6.88 0.89
CA VAL A 125 8.88 -8.10 0.37
C VAL A 125 9.25 -9.03 1.53
N PHE A 126 9.85 -8.50 2.60
CA PHE A 126 10.25 -9.30 3.76
C PHE A 126 9.06 -9.93 4.48
N VAL A 127 7.92 -9.25 4.61
CA VAL A 127 6.71 -9.82 5.21
C VAL A 127 6.19 -11.01 4.40
N ARG A 128 6.29 -10.97 3.06
CA ARG A 128 5.95 -12.14 2.23
C ARG A 128 6.89 -13.30 2.52
N TYR A 129 8.19 -13.06 2.62
CA TYR A 129 9.16 -14.09 2.99
C TYR A 129 8.86 -14.67 4.38
N LEU A 130 8.55 -13.82 5.37
CA LEU A 130 8.16 -14.23 6.71
C LEU A 130 6.89 -15.09 6.69
N SER A 131 5.90 -14.75 5.86
CA SER A 131 4.67 -15.52 5.72
C SER A 131 4.95 -16.96 5.25
N SER A 132 5.92 -17.15 4.34
CA SER A 132 6.34 -18.48 3.85
C SER A 132 7.05 -19.33 4.92
N LEU A 133 7.56 -18.74 6.01
CA LEU A 133 8.17 -19.47 7.13
C LEU A 133 7.13 -20.04 8.10
N ARG A 134 6.01 -20.57 7.59
CA ARG A 134 4.84 -20.96 8.39
C ARG A 134 5.15 -21.94 9.51
N SER A 135 5.87 -23.02 9.22
CA SER A 135 6.23 -24.02 10.26
C SER A 135 7.04 -23.40 11.39
N GLN A 136 7.95 -22.47 11.07
CA GLN A 136 8.72 -21.74 12.07
C GLN A 136 7.84 -20.78 12.88
N ARG A 137 6.91 -20.07 12.23
CA ARG A 137 5.93 -19.18 12.90
C ARG A 137 5.03 -19.96 13.88
N ILE A 138 4.56 -21.14 13.48
CA ILE A 138 3.73 -22.00 14.34
C ILE A 138 4.53 -22.51 15.54
N LEU A 139 5.78 -22.95 15.34
CA LEU A 139 6.64 -23.36 16.44
C LEU A 139 6.94 -22.17 17.37
N ALA A 140 7.26 -21.01 16.81
CA ALA A 140 7.56 -19.81 17.59
C ALA A 140 6.37 -19.34 18.43
N SER A 141 5.13 -19.51 17.96
CA SER A 141 3.92 -19.09 18.68
C SER A 141 3.63 -19.92 19.94
N THR A 142 4.20 -21.13 20.05
CA THR A 142 4.08 -21.97 21.27
C THR A 142 5.17 -21.67 22.30
N ILE A 143 6.27 -21.03 21.88
CA ILE A 143 7.46 -20.76 22.71
C ILE A 143 7.48 -19.30 23.16
N LEU A 144 7.25 -18.36 22.24
CA LEU A 144 7.36 -16.92 22.49
C LEU A 144 6.07 -16.36 23.08
N LYS A 145 6.22 -15.44 24.03
CA LYS A 145 5.10 -14.74 24.67
C LYS A 145 5.04 -13.30 24.21
N GLY A 146 3.83 -12.80 23.96
CA GLY A 146 3.55 -11.40 23.65
C GLY A 146 2.73 -10.70 24.75
N PRO A 147 2.49 -9.39 24.62
CA PRO A 147 1.63 -8.67 25.54
C PRO A 147 0.18 -9.16 25.48
N LYS A 148 -0.58 -8.93 26.56
CA LYS A 148 -2.02 -9.15 26.55
C LYS A 148 -2.69 -8.08 25.70
N LYS A 149 -3.54 -8.48 24.74
CA LYS A 149 -4.32 -7.56 23.92
C LYS A 149 -5.30 -6.78 24.80
N LYS A 150 -5.40 -5.47 24.57
CA LYS A 150 -6.40 -4.61 25.21
C LYS A 150 -7.53 -4.36 24.22
N PHE A 151 -8.74 -4.75 24.61
CA PHE A 151 -9.94 -4.48 23.81
C PHE A 151 -10.42 -3.04 24.00
N LEU A 152 -10.90 -2.46 22.90
CA LEU A 152 -11.43 -1.10 22.88
C LEU A 152 -12.93 -1.10 23.18
N ASN A 153 -13.39 -0.10 23.94
CA ASN A 153 -14.82 0.19 24.10
C ASN A 153 -15.42 0.81 22.82
N ASN A 154 -16.75 0.94 22.74
CA ASN A 154 -17.41 1.40 21.50
C ASN A 154 -16.96 2.79 21.01
N LEU A 155 -16.70 3.73 21.93
CA LEU A 155 -16.21 5.06 21.56
C LEU A 155 -14.77 4.98 21.02
N GLU A 156 -13.91 4.21 21.69
CA GLU A 156 -12.54 3.95 21.26
C GLU A 156 -12.50 3.24 19.90
N LYS A 157 -13.42 2.30 19.63
CA LYS A 157 -13.53 1.61 18.33
C LYS A 157 -13.83 2.58 17.19
N LYS A 158 -14.79 3.49 17.37
CA LYS A 158 -15.13 4.51 16.36
C LYS A 158 -13.95 5.45 16.09
N ASN A 159 -13.27 5.90 17.15
CA ASN A 159 -12.08 6.73 17.01
C ASN A 159 -10.96 5.97 16.26
N PHE A 160 -10.71 4.72 16.65
CA PHE A 160 -9.71 3.87 16.01
C PHE A 160 -9.95 3.71 14.50
N LEU A 161 -11.19 3.50 14.07
CA LEU A 161 -11.54 3.36 12.65
C LEU A 161 -11.19 4.61 11.82
N GLU A 162 -11.41 5.80 12.37
CA GLU A 162 -11.04 7.04 11.69
C GLU A 162 -9.52 7.25 11.67
N GLU A 163 -8.83 6.95 12.78
CA GLU A 163 -7.38 7.10 12.86
C GLU A 163 -6.64 6.09 11.97
N ILE A 164 -7.11 4.85 11.87
CA ILE A 164 -6.48 3.83 11.01
C ILE A 164 -6.69 4.11 9.53
N LYS A 165 -7.84 4.67 9.14
CA LYS A 165 -8.11 5.15 7.77
C LYS A 165 -7.11 6.23 7.36
N LYS A 166 -6.88 7.23 8.23
CA LYS A 166 -5.90 8.31 8.01
C LYS A 166 -4.47 7.79 7.96
N ALA A 167 -4.12 6.87 8.86
CA ALA A 167 -2.81 6.22 8.87
C ALA A 167 -2.55 5.47 7.56
N LEU A 168 -3.52 4.68 7.08
CA LEU A 168 -3.44 3.98 5.80
C LEU A 168 -3.19 4.94 4.64
N PHE A 169 -3.98 6.02 4.55
CA PHE A 169 -3.83 6.98 3.47
C PHE A 169 -2.45 7.65 3.48
N LEU A 170 -1.97 8.10 4.65
CA LEU A 170 -0.65 8.70 4.78
C LEU A 170 0.47 7.70 4.42
N SER A 171 0.41 6.46 4.90
CA SER A 171 1.40 5.42 4.58
C SER A 171 1.44 5.10 3.08
N LYS A 172 0.28 5.07 2.41
CA LYS A 172 0.23 4.93 0.95
C LYS A 172 0.96 6.07 0.25
N LEU A 173 0.69 7.32 0.64
CA LEU A 173 1.37 8.47 0.04
C LEU A 173 2.89 8.40 0.26
N ILE A 174 3.35 8.00 1.45
CA ILE A 174 4.80 7.81 1.73
C ILE A 174 5.38 6.74 0.81
N SER A 175 4.70 5.60 0.61
CA SER A 175 5.18 4.55 -0.30
C SER A 175 5.31 5.06 -1.74
N TYR A 176 4.31 5.80 -2.24
CA TYR A 176 4.36 6.40 -3.57
C TYR A 176 5.48 7.44 -3.68
N SER A 177 5.70 8.27 -2.65
CA SER A 177 6.85 9.17 -2.58
C SER A 177 8.18 8.43 -2.75
N GLN A 178 8.37 7.30 -2.04
CA GLN A 178 9.56 6.47 -2.16
C GLN A 178 9.72 5.89 -3.58
N GLY A 179 8.66 5.31 -4.15
CA GLY A 179 8.69 4.72 -5.49
C GLY A 179 8.95 5.76 -6.60
N PHE A 180 8.35 6.94 -6.52
CA PHE A 180 8.59 8.02 -7.48
C PHE A 180 9.99 8.63 -7.33
N TYR A 181 10.50 8.72 -6.10
CA TYR A 181 11.89 9.10 -5.87
C TYR A 181 12.87 8.08 -6.50
N GLN A 182 12.57 6.77 -6.42
CA GLN A 182 13.33 5.75 -7.14
C GLN A 182 13.31 5.95 -8.66
N LEU A 183 12.14 6.23 -9.24
CA LEU A 183 12.04 6.53 -10.67
C LEU A 183 12.89 7.74 -11.05
N LYS A 184 12.92 8.77 -10.19
CA LYS A 184 13.73 9.97 -10.42
C LYS A 184 15.22 9.67 -10.45
N VAL A 185 15.74 9.03 -9.40
CA VAL A 185 17.17 8.68 -9.31
C VAL A 185 17.58 7.72 -10.45
N ALA A 186 16.71 6.78 -10.82
CA ALA A 186 16.96 5.91 -11.97
C ALA A 186 16.98 6.67 -13.30
N SER A 187 16.05 7.61 -13.50
CA SER A 187 15.99 8.46 -14.69
C SER A 187 17.27 9.26 -14.87
N GLU A 188 17.80 9.83 -13.77
CA GLU A 188 19.06 10.57 -13.75
C GLU A 188 20.25 9.68 -14.06
N LYS A 189 20.39 8.54 -13.36
CA LYS A 189 21.49 7.58 -13.55
C LYS A 189 21.55 7.02 -14.98
N TYR A 190 20.40 6.65 -15.53
CA TYR A 190 20.30 6.00 -16.84
C TYR A 190 19.98 6.94 -17.99
N LYS A 191 19.88 8.25 -17.73
CA LYS A 191 19.58 9.31 -18.70
C LYS A 191 18.29 9.04 -19.49
N TRP A 192 17.25 8.56 -18.82
CA TRP A 192 15.98 8.19 -19.47
C TRP A 192 15.02 9.37 -19.69
N ASN A 193 15.23 10.48 -18.99
CA ASN A 193 14.36 11.66 -19.05
C ASN A 193 12.87 11.31 -18.86
N LEU A 194 12.58 10.50 -17.83
CA LEU A 194 11.23 10.03 -17.52
C LEU A 194 10.27 11.18 -17.26
N ASN A 195 9.07 11.09 -17.85
CA ASN A 195 7.99 12.03 -17.61
C ASN A 195 7.03 11.48 -16.54
N TYR A 196 7.12 12.00 -15.32
CA TYR A 196 6.36 11.50 -14.17
C TYR A 196 4.85 11.77 -14.30
N VAL A 197 4.43 12.85 -14.96
CA VAL A 197 3.01 13.11 -15.27
C VAL A 197 2.46 11.99 -16.16
N ASN A 198 3.15 11.66 -17.24
CA ASN A 198 2.73 10.62 -18.18
C ASN A 198 2.76 9.22 -17.53
N ILE A 199 3.78 8.91 -16.74
CA ILE A 199 3.84 7.66 -15.95
C ILE A 199 2.63 7.57 -15.02
N THR A 200 2.29 8.64 -14.30
CA THR A 200 1.15 8.65 -13.38
C THR A 200 -0.17 8.50 -14.13
N LYS A 201 -0.33 9.16 -15.29
CA LYS A 201 -1.52 9.07 -16.14
C LYS A 201 -1.83 7.63 -16.58
N ILE A 202 -0.81 6.84 -16.92
CA ILE A 202 -0.99 5.44 -17.33
C ILE A 202 -1.32 4.52 -16.14
N PHE A 203 -1.05 4.93 -14.90
CA PHE A 203 -1.44 4.17 -13.71
C PHE A 203 -2.91 4.37 -13.30
N ARG A 204 -3.62 5.36 -13.85
CA ARG A 204 -5.01 5.68 -13.46
C ARG A 204 -6.05 4.62 -13.85
N SER A 205 -5.76 3.78 -14.83
CA SER A 205 -6.68 2.73 -15.29
C SER A 205 -5.92 1.53 -15.86
N GLY A 206 -6.57 0.37 -15.90
CA GLY A 206 -6.00 -0.89 -16.41
C GLY A 206 -4.97 -1.57 -15.51
N CYS A 207 -4.23 -0.83 -14.69
CA CYS A 207 -3.26 -1.39 -13.75
C CYS A 207 -3.86 -1.73 -12.37
N ILE A 208 -3.10 -2.44 -11.53
CA ILE A 208 -3.56 -2.90 -10.20
C ILE A 208 -3.60 -1.74 -9.20
N ILE A 209 -2.61 -0.84 -9.25
CA ILE A 209 -2.49 0.27 -8.28
C ILE A 209 -3.38 1.48 -8.61
N ARG A 210 -4.35 1.30 -9.52
CA ARG A 210 -5.23 2.39 -9.95
C ARG A 210 -6.06 2.92 -8.79
N ALA A 211 -6.01 4.24 -8.61
CA ALA A 211 -6.62 4.95 -7.50
C ALA A 211 -6.94 6.41 -7.88
N SER A 212 -7.89 7.03 -7.19
CA SER A 212 -8.27 8.43 -7.43
C SER A 212 -7.12 9.41 -7.12
N PHE A 213 -6.35 9.16 -6.05
CA PHE A 213 -5.25 10.03 -5.63
C PHE A 213 -4.07 10.09 -6.61
N LEU A 214 -4.02 9.21 -7.62
CA LEU A 214 -3.07 9.35 -8.73
C LEU A 214 -3.28 10.66 -9.49
N ASN A 215 -4.50 11.21 -9.51
CA ASN A 215 -4.74 12.54 -10.06
C ASN A 215 -4.08 13.65 -9.22
N ASP A 216 -3.99 13.48 -7.90
CA ASP A 216 -3.26 14.42 -7.05
C ASP A 216 -1.76 14.41 -7.37
N ILE A 217 -1.18 13.23 -7.60
CA ILE A 217 0.23 13.09 -8.03
C ILE A 217 0.47 13.73 -9.40
N ILE A 218 -0.47 13.61 -10.34
CA ILE A 218 -0.40 14.31 -11.64
C ILE A 218 -0.33 15.82 -11.43
N ASN A 219 -1.20 16.37 -10.59
CA ASN A 219 -1.23 17.81 -10.31
C ASN A 219 0.09 18.26 -9.68
N MET A 220 0.60 17.51 -8.69
CA MET A 220 1.88 17.78 -8.02
C MET A 220 3.06 17.88 -8.99
N TYR A 221 3.14 16.97 -9.98
CA TYR A 221 4.20 17.02 -10.99
C TYR A 221 3.94 18.02 -12.12
N SER A 222 2.68 18.39 -12.37
CA SER A 222 2.34 19.41 -13.37
C SER A 222 2.67 20.81 -12.87
N ASP A 223 2.59 21.04 -11.56
CA ASP A 223 2.92 22.32 -10.93
C ASP A 223 4.45 22.56 -10.85
N ASP A 224 5.25 21.50 -10.69
CA ASP A 224 6.71 21.57 -10.60
C ASP A 224 7.39 20.38 -11.30
N ASN A 225 7.92 20.63 -12.51
CA ASN A 225 8.65 19.61 -13.27
C ASN A 225 9.99 19.21 -12.63
N ASN A 226 10.54 20.02 -11.72
CA ASN A 226 11.80 19.75 -11.03
C ASN A 226 11.60 19.20 -9.61
N LEU A 227 10.37 18.79 -9.29
CA LEU A 227 10.00 18.32 -7.96
C LEU A 227 11.02 17.34 -7.39
N ILE A 228 11.62 17.71 -6.26
CA ILE A 228 12.65 16.90 -5.59
C ILE A 228 12.03 15.64 -5.00
N ASN A 229 10.90 15.79 -4.31
CA ASN A 229 10.19 14.70 -3.67
C ASN A 229 8.71 15.09 -3.47
N LEU A 230 7.79 14.14 -3.68
CA LEU A 230 6.35 14.31 -3.41
C LEU A 230 6.06 14.80 -1.98
N LEU A 231 6.89 14.46 -0.99
CA LEU A 231 6.75 14.92 0.41
C LEU A 231 6.76 16.45 0.56
N LEU A 232 7.43 17.16 -0.35
CA LEU A 232 7.65 18.61 -0.26
C LEU A 232 6.52 19.43 -0.89
N THR A 233 5.57 18.77 -1.54
CA THR A 233 4.46 19.43 -2.21
C THR A 233 3.43 19.97 -1.21
N PRO A 234 2.67 21.02 -1.57
CA PRO A 234 1.60 21.54 -0.72
C PRO A 234 0.54 20.49 -0.35
N PHE A 235 0.15 19.63 -1.30
CA PHE A 235 -0.81 18.56 -1.07
C PHE A 235 -0.30 17.58 -0.02
N PHE A 236 0.92 17.06 -0.19
CA PHE A 236 1.48 16.10 0.75
C PHE A 236 1.67 16.72 2.14
N LYS A 237 2.22 17.94 2.20
CA LYS A 237 2.42 18.67 3.46
C LYS A 237 1.09 18.81 4.23
N LYS A 238 0.00 19.15 3.54
CA LYS A 238 -1.34 19.24 4.14
C LYS A 238 -1.78 17.91 4.75
N ILE A 239 -1.66 16.81 4.00
CA ILE A 239 -2.08 15.49 4.46
C ILE A 239 -1.19 14.99 5.60
N ALA A 240 0.13 15.08 5.46
CA ALA A 240 1.09 14.66 6.46
C ALA A 240 0.87 15.39 7.79
N ASN A 241 0.74 16.72 7.78
CA ASN A 241 0.49 17.49 9.00
C ASN A 241 -0.85 17.13 9.65
N LYS A 242 -1.86 16.78 8.86
CA LYS A 242 -3.19 16.38 9.36
C LYS A 242 -3.20 14.96 9.91
N TYR A 243 -2.49 14.01 9.29
CA TYR A 243 -2.64 12.57 9.55
C TYR A 243 -1.47 11.93 10.30
N GLN A 244 -0.34 12.63 10.48
CA GLN A 244 0.83 12.05 11.17
C GLN A 244 0.56 11.67 12.63
N ASN A 245 -0.33 12.39 13.33
CA ASN A 245 -0.75 11.99 14.68
C ASN A 245 -1.54 10.67 14.67
N SER A 246 -2.38 10.45 13.66
CA SER A 246 -3.12 9.20 13.47
C SER A 246 -2.19 8.03 13.21
N LEU A 247 -1.18 8.22 12.35
CA LEU A 247 -0.15 7.21 12.10
C LEU A 247 0.61 6.85 13.39
N ARG A 248 1.06 7.86 14.16
CA ARG A 248 1.74 7.64 15.45
C ARG A 248 0.87 6.91 16.45
N TYR A 249 -0.42 7.27 16.53
CA TYR A 249 -1.39 6.62 17.40
C TYR A 249 -1.53 5.14 17.06
N ILE A 250 -1.74 4.81 15.78
CA ILE A 250 -1.90 3.43 15.32
C ILE A 250 -0.62 2.61 15.54
N VAL A 251 0.56 3.14 15.18
CA VAL A 251 1.84 2.44 15.42
C VAL A 251 2.05 2.20 16.91
N SER A 252 1.84 3.21 17.75
CA SER A 252 2.00 3.07 19.21
C SER A 252 1.04 2.04 19.80
N LEU A 253 -0.21 2.03 19.33
CA LEU A 253 -1.21 1.06 19.78
C LEU A 253 -0.89 -0.36 19.30
N SER A 254 -0.39 -0.51 18.08
CA SER A 254 0.03 -1.80 17.50
C SER A 254 1.18 -2.41 18.31
N ILE A 255 2.21 -1.61 18.62
CA ILE A 255 3.34 -2.02 19.47
C ILE A 255 2.85 -2.46 20.84
N LYS A 256 2.00 -1.66 21.51
CA LYS A 256 1.44 -1.99 22.83
C LYS A 256 0.65 -3.30 22.83
N ASN A 257 0.01 -3.65 21.72
CA ASN A 257 -0.78 -4.88 21.57
C ASN A 257 -0.01 -6.04 20.96
N GLY A 258 1.30 -5.88 20.69
CA GLY A 258 2.12 -6.93 20.07
C GLY A 258 1.67 -7.30 18.66
N ILE A 259 1.11 -6.33 17.91
CA ILE A 259 0.71 -6.51 16.52
C ILE A 259 1.77 -5.85 15.64
N SER A 260 2.33 -6.63 14.72
CA SER A 260 3.35 -6.17 13.77
C SER A 260 2.72 -5.28 12.70
N VAL A 261 3.32 -4.11 12.49
CA VAL A 261 3.01 -3.09 11.46
C VAL A 261 4.33 -2.59 10.86
N PRO A 262 5.03 -3.44 10.09
CA PRO A 262 6.39 -3.19 9.62
C PRO A 262 6.52 -2.03 8.62
#